data_AF-A0A1E5QKP7-F1
#
_entry.id   AF-A0A1E5QKP7-F1
#
_cell.length_a   1.000
_cell.length_b   1.000
_cell.length_c   1.000
_cell.angle_alpha   90.00
_cell.angle_beta   90.00
_cell.angle_gamma   90.00
#
_symmetry.space_group_name_H-M   'P 1'
#
loop_
_entity.id
_entity.type
_entity.pdbx_description
1 polymer ?
#
loop_
_entity_poly.entity_id
_entity_poly.type
_entity_poly.pdbx_seq_one_letter_code
_entity_poly.pdbx_strand_id
1 'polypeptide(L)'
;MIDNIQKDMTDLLNYIYDNEGDCYGIDYFSQFLNDLKKYDFAEILAYQAKFSVNYGLSFILSTPSLWMNMSELDWVQVMSALNPRPNPFRREVEDAGYIELHFLCKYLRVNAIEMFLQQKQFSNEDKKKFLQYAKKISDILFMEDLDLEDLDGNYFVHKDILEKTRLILLSTQKVSDLKYNRDELQKYLEEQLKFFNT
;
A
#
# COMPACT_ATOMS: atom_id res chain seq x y z
N MET A 1 9.91 14.88 23.62
CA MET A 1 9.79 13.42 23.80
C MET A 1 9.24 12.75 22.54
N ILE A 2 8.21 13.34 21.91
CA ILE A 2 7.72 12.96 20.56
C ILE A 2 8.84 13.02 19.51
N ASP A 3 9.68 14.07 19.54
CA ASP A 3 10.76 14.25 18.56
C ASP A 3 11.84 13.15 18.59
N ASN A 4 12.04 12.48 19.74
CA ASN A 4 13.04 11.40 19.84
C ASN A 4 12.51 10.10 19.24
N ILE A 5 11.23 9.76 19.49
CA ILE A 5 10.61 8.53 18.96
C ILE A 5 10.55 8.58 17.44
N GLN A 6 10.15 9.73 16.88
CA GLN A 6 10.10 9.90 15.44
C GLN A 6 11.49 9.82 14.83
N LYS A 7 12.50 10.46 15.44
CA LYS A 7 13.88 10.37 14.99
C LYS A 7 14.39 8.92 14.99
N ASP A 8 14.17 8.20 16.10
CA ASP A 8 14.59 6.80 16.25
C ASP A 8 13.95 5.90 15.17
N MET A 9 12.67 6.10 14.85
CA MET A 9 12.01 5.40 13.74
C MET A 9 12.67 5.74 12.40
N THR A 10 12.90 7.02 12.12
CA THR A 10 13.49 7.44 10.84
C THR A 10 14.92 6.94 10.66
N ASP A 11 15.73 6.93 11.73
CA ASP A 11 17.09 6.42 11.72
C ASP A 11 17.10 4.90 11.48
N LEU A 12 16.18 4.16 12.12
CA LEU A 12 16.00 2.73 11.85
C LEU A 12 15.60 2.47 10.40
N LEU A 13 14.60 3.16 9.87
CA LEU A 13 14.11 2.94 8.51
C LEU A 13 15.14 3.33 7.44
N ASN A 14 15.94 4.37 7.68
CA ASN A 14 17.11 4.67 6.85
C ASN A 14 18.14 3.55 6.89
N TYR A 15 18.47 3.07 8.09
CA TYR A 15 19.44 1.99 8.25
C TYR A 15 19.00 0.73 7.50
N ILE A 16 17.72 0.34 7.61
CA ILE A 16 17.16 -0.80 6.88
C ILE A 16 17.27 -0.58 5.36
N TYR A 17 16.95 0.62 4.86
CA TYR A 17 17.07 0.88 3.43
C TYR A 17 18.52 0.86 2.94
N ASP A 18 19.43 1.55 3.66
CA ASP A 18 20.83 1.69 3.26
C ASP A 18 21.63 0.38 3.35
N ASN A 19 21.13 -0.61 4.10
CA ASN A 19 21.81 -1.89 4.34
C ASN A 19 21.07 -3.09 3.73
N GLU A 20 20.09 -2.89 2.83
CA GLU A 20 19.42 -4.00 2.13
C GLU A 20 20.44 -4.85 1.36
N GLY A 21 21.45 -4.21 0.74
CA GLY A 21 22.64 -4.90 0.22
C GLY A 21 22.28 -5.98 -0.81
N ASP A 22 22.66 -7.23 -0.54
CA ASP A 22 22.27 -8.41 -1.36
C ASP A 22 21.19 -9.29 -0.66
N CYS A 23 20.73 -8.89 0.52
CA CYS A 23 19.75 -9.63 1.32
C CYS A 23 18.38 -8.93 1.21
N TYR A 24 17.39 -9.62 0.66
CA TYR A 24 16.05 -9.06 0.41
C TYR A 24 14.96 -9.95 1.04
N GLY A 25 13.73 -9.45 1.06
CA GLY A 25 12.58 -10.26 1.47
C GLY A 25 12.49 -10.52 2.98
N ILE A 26 11.76 -11.57 3.37
CA ILE A 26 11.51 -11.94 4.77
C ILE A 26 12.81 -12.09 5.56
N ASP A 27 13.84 -12.73 5.00
CA ASP A 27 15.13 -12.96 5.67
C ASP A 27 15.81 -11.65 6.09
N TYR A 28 15.69 -10.61 5.27
CA TYR A 28 16.23 -9.30 5.60
C TYR A 28 15.38 -8.58 6.65
N PHE A 29 14.10 -8.36 6.37
CA PHE A 29 13.24 -7.53 7.23
C PHE A 29 12.93 -8.19 8.59
N SER A 30 12.98 -9.52 8.68
CA SER A 30 12.73 -10.26 9.93
C SER A 30 13.69 -9.87 11.07
N GLN A 31 14.91 -9.46 10.73
CA GLN A 31 15.93 -9.02 11.68
C GLN A 31 15.52 -7.77 12.48
N PHE A 32 14.63 -6.95 11.90
CA PHE A 32 14.22 -5.67 12.47
C PHE A 32 12.80 -5.69 13.05
N LEU A 33 12.06 -6.81 12.94
CA LEU A 33 10.64 -6.86 13.29
C LEU A 33 10.34 -6.45 14.74
N ASN A 34 11.21 -6.81 15.69
CA ASN A 34 10.99 -6.45 17.10
C ASN A 34 11.13 -4.94 17.34
N ASP A 35 11.99 -4.27 16.58
CA ASP A 35 12.14 -2.82 16.66
C ASP A 35 11.03 -2.10 15.91
N LEU A 36 10.64 -2.61 14.73
CA LEU A 36 9.54 -2.06 13.92
C LEU A 36 8.20 -2.10 14.65
N LYS A 37 7.92 -3.15 15.44
CA LYS A 37 6.69 -3.30 16.24
C LYS A 37 6.48 -2.21 17.29
N LYS A 38 7.49 -1.37 17.57
CA LYS A 38 7.40 -0.25 18.52
C LYS A 38 6.70 0.97 17.91
N TYR A 39 6.58 1.02 16.59
CA TYR A 39 6.07 2.18 15.85
C TYR A 39 4.73 1.87 15.18
N ASP A 40 3.99 2.93 14.88
CA ASP A 40 2.73 2.82 14.14
C ASP A 40 3.01 2.49 12.66
N PHE A 41 2.25 1.54 12.11
CA PHE A 41 2.46 1.08 10.73
C PHE A 41 2.15 2.16 9.69
N ALA A 42 1.16 3.03 9.94
CA ALA A 42 0.86 4.14 9.05
C ALA A 42 2.00 5.17 9.06
N GLU A 43 2.62 5.44 10.21
CA GLU A 43 3.82 6.30 10.31
C GLU A 43 5.02 5.69 9.59
N ILE A 44 5.24 4.37 9.72
CA ILE A 44 6.30 3.67 8.98
C ILE A 44 6.10 3.83 7.47
N LEU A 45 4.89 3.55 6.95
CA LEU A 45 4.63 3.66 5.52
C LEU A 45 4.69 5.10 5.01
N ALA A 46 4.21 6.08 5.79
CA ALA A 46 4.33 7.49 5.46
C ALA A 46 5.80 7.90 5.31
N TYR A 47 6.70 7.36 6.14
CA TYR A 47 8.13 7.59 5.98
C TYR A 47 8.70 6.89 4.74
N GLN A 48 8.30 5.62 4.51
CA GLN A 48 8.79 4.85 3.36
C GLN A 48 8.32 5.39 2.01
N ALA A 49 7.30 6.23 1.97
CA ALA A 49 6.86 6.92 0.76
C ALA A 49 7.94 7.80 0.09
N LYS A 50 9.07 8.05 0.75
CA LYS A 50 10.24 8.73 0.15
C LYS A 50 11.12 7.82 -0.71
N PHE A 51 10.94 6.49 -0.61
CA PHE A 51 11.67 5.48 -1.39
C PHE A 51 10.85 5.03 -2.60
N SER A 52 11.33 4.04 -3.35
CA SER A 52 10.58 3.49 -4.48
C SER A 52 9.38 2.67 -4.01
N VAL A 53 8.32 2.63 -4.84
CA VAL A 53 7.15 1.78 -4.55
C VAL A 53 7.53 0.30 -4.43
N ASN A 54 8.52 -0.15 -5.21
CA ASN A 54 8.98 -1.54 -5.19
C ASN A 54 9.63 -1.88 -3.84
N TYR A 55 10.49 -1.01 -3.30
CA TYR A 55 11.08 -1.21 -1.97
C TYR A 55 9.99 -1.30 -0.89
N GLY A 56 9.05 -0.36 -0.90
CA GLY A 56 8.00 -0.39 0.11
C GLY A 56 7.07 -1.60 -0.04
N LEU A 57 6.78 -2.06 -1.27
CA LEU A 57 6.02 -3.30 -1.48
C LEU A 57 6.79 -4.50 -0.94
N SER A 58 8.09 -4.61 -1.20
CA SER A 58 8.96 -5.63 -0.60
C SER A 58 8.89 -5.58 0.92
N PHE A 59 8.96 -4.38 1.52
CA PHE A 59 8.82 -4.21 2.97
C PHE A 59 7.47 -4.74 3.48
N ILE A 60 6.35 -4.32 2.87
CA ILE A 60 5.01 -4.76 3.29
C ILE A 60 4.92 -6.29 3.18
N LEU A 61 5.25 -6.85 2.02
CA LEU A 61 5.16 -8.28 1.76
C LEU A 61 6.08 -9.12 2.64
N SER A 62 7.17 -8.54 3.14
CA SER A 62 8.12 -9.22 4.03
C SER A 62 7.79 -9.07 5.52
N THR A 63 6.84 -8.20 5.87
CA THR A 63 6.51 -7.88 7.26
C THR A 63 5.03 -8.13 7.61
N PRO A 64 4.42 -9.28 7.24
CA PRO A 64 3.01 -9.54 7.48
C PRO A 64 2.58 -9.39 8.94
N SER A 65 3.48 -9.66 9.89
CA SER A 65 3.19 -9.49 11.31
C SER A 65 2.86 -8.05 11.74
N LEU A 66 3.18 -7.03 10.91
CA LEU A 66 2.85 -5.63 11.17
C LEU A 66 1.45 -5.24 10.70
N TRP A 67 0.87 -5.92 9.71
CA TRP A 67 -0.38 -5.48 9.07
C TRP A 67 -1.46 -6.55 8.90
N MET A 68 -1.16 -7.84 9.05
CA MET A 68 -2.10 -8.93 8.70
C MET A 68 -3.42 -8.91 9.49
N ASN A 69 -3.44 -8.24 10.65
CA ASN A 69 -4.60 -8.08 11.52
C ASN A 69 -5.24 -6.69 11.43
N MET A 70 -4.78 -5.82 10.53
CA MET A 70 -5.33 -4.47 10.36
C MET A 70 -6.77 -4.54 9.83
N SER A 71 -7.63 -3.74 10.44
CA SER A 71 -9.01 -3.50 10.03
C SER A 71 -9.08 -2.53 8.85
N GLU A 72 -10.29 -2.32 8.32
CA GLU A 72 -10.53 -1.29 7.32
C GLU A 72 -10.17 0.11 7.83
N LEU A 73 -10.39 0.38 9.13
CA LEU A 73 -10.10 1.69 9.71
C LEU A 73 -8.59 1.94 9.78
N ASP A 74 -7.81 0.90 10.09
CA ASP A 74 -6.35 1.00 10.14
C ASP A 74 -5.78 1.28 8.75
N TRP A 75 -6.32 0.66 7.70
CA TRP A 75 -5.95 0.97 6.32
C TRP A 75 -6.39 2.38 5.88
N VAL A 76 -7.53 2.89 6.35
CA VAL A 76 -7.91 4.30 6.14
C VAL A 76 -6.92 5.25 6.85
N GLN A 77 -6.41 4.88 8.02
CA GLN A 77 -5.37 5.65 8.70
C GLN A 77 -4.06 5.67 7.89
N VAL A 78 -3.64 4.54 7.32
CA VAL A 78 -2.51 4.49 6.37
C VAL A 78 -2.74 5.42 5.18
N MET A 79 -3.90 5.31 4.54
CA MET A 79 -4.26 6.19 3.40
C MET A 79 -4.23 7.67 3.79
N SER A 80 -4.54 8.00 5.04
CA SER A 80 -4.50 9.35 5.59
C SER A 80 -3.08 9.83 5.88
N ALA A 81 -2.23 8.98 6.46
CA ALA A 81 -0.84 9.32 6.77
C ALA A 81 -0.01 9.58 5.51
N LEU A 82 -0.39 8.96 4.38
CA LEU A 82 0.23 9.18 3.07
C LEU A 82 -0.24 10.47 2.37
N ASN A 83 -1.15 11.26 2.98
CA ASN A 83 -1.52 12.58 2.48
C ASN A 83 -0.71 13.69 3.18
N PRO A 84 -0.27 14.74 2.46
CA PRO A 84 -0.55 15.02 1.06
C PRO A 84 0.26 14.13 0.10
N ARG A 85 -0.42 13.57 -0.90
CA ARG A 85 0.21 12.70 -1.87
C ARG A 85 1.03 13.48 -2.89
N PRO A 86 2.13 12.89 -3.38
CA PRO A 86 2.91 13.46 -4.46
C PRO A 86 2.11 13.53 -5.76
N ASN A 87 2.58 14.39 -6.67
CA ASN A 87 1.88 14.70 -7.91
C ASN A 87 1.85 13.46 -8.84
N PRO A 88 0.65 12.97 -9.22
CA PRO A 88 0.51 11.73 -10.00
C PRO A 88 1.13 11.81 -11.40
N PHE A 89 1.39 13.02 -11.90
CA PHE A 89 1.98 13.28 -13.21
C PHE A 89 3.51 13.37 -13.22
N ARG A 90 4.19 13.11 -12.10
CA ARG A 90 5.65 12.87 -12.15
C ARG A 90 5.91 11.64 -13.03
N ARG A 91 6.96 11.70 -13.87
CA ARG A 91 7.24 10.70 -14.91
C ARG A 91 7.51 9.30 -14.34
N GLU A 92 8.03 9.23 -13.12
CA GLU A 92 8.26 7.96 -12.43
C GLU A 92 6.91 7.33 -12.08
N VAL A 93 6.69 6.12 -12.56
CA VAL A 93 5.47 5.33 -12.34
C VAL A 93 5.44 4.77 -10.89
N GLU A 94 6.55 4.95 -10.16
CA GLU A 94 6.90 4.22 -8.94
C GLU A 94 6.83 5.08 -7.67
N ASP A 95 5.82 5.94 -7.57
CA ASP A 95 5.66 6.81 -6.41
C ASP A 95 5.08 6.05 -5.21
N ALA A 96 5.90 5.83 -4.17
CA ALA A 96 5.51 5.13 -2.95
C ALA A 96 4.46 5.90 -2.13
N GLY A 97 4.13 7.15 -2.47
CA GLY A 97 2.97 7.86 -1.91
C GLY A 97 1.61 7.23 -2.20
N TYR A 98 1.55 6.17 -3.02
CA TYR A 98 0.35 5.38 -3.32
C TYR A 98 0.54 3.88 -3.06
N ILE A 99 1.54 3.52 -2.24
CA ILE A 99 1.92 2.13 -1.99
C ILE A 99 0.78 1.26 -1.48
N GLU A 100 -0.11 1.82 -0.67
CA GLU A 100 -1.26 1.11 -0.12
C GLU A 100 -2.29 0.77 -1.20
N LEU A 101 -2.45 1.62 -2.23
CA LEU A 101 -3.28 1.31 -3.39
C LEU A 101 -2.72 0.10 -4.13
N HIS A 102 -1.39 0.07 -4.36
CA HIS A 102 -0.73 -1.08 -4.97
C HIS A 102 -0.96 -2.33 -4.13
N PHE A 103 -0.65 -2.28 -2.84
CA PHE A 103 -0.75 -3.44 -1.97
C PHE A 103 -2.18 -3.99 -1.89
N LEU A 104 -3.14 -3.12 -1.60
CA LEU A 104 -4.53 -3.51 -1.37
C LEU A 104 -5.22 -4.01 -2.65
N CYS A 105 -5.03 -3.33 -3.78
CA CYS A 105 -5.64 -3.77 -5.05
C CYS A 105 -4.91 -4.96 -5.67
N LYS A 106 -3.57 -4.93 -5.71
CA LYS A 106 -2.79 -5.97 -6.40
C LYS A 106 -2.78 -7.27 -5.61
N TYR A 107 -2.33 -7.24 -4.36
CA TYR A 107 -2.07 -8.44 -3.55
C TYR A 107 -3.27 -8.89 -2.74
N LEU A 108 -3.98 -7.96 -2.08
CA LEU A 108 -5.18 -8.31 -1.30
C LEU A 108 -6.46 -8.32 -2.13
N ARG A 109 -6.42 -7.90 -3.40
CA ARG A 109 -7.58 -7.89 -4.31
C ARG A 109 -8.81 -7.16 -3.74
N VAL A 110 -8.62 -6.19 -2.85
CA VAL A 110 -9.71 -5.36 -2.31
C VAL A 110 -9.83 -4.07 -3.10
N ASN A 111 -11.04 -3.51 -3.18
CA ASN A 111 -11.29 -2.26 -3.90
C ASN A 111 -10.89 -1.04 -3.07
N ALA A 112 -9.58 -0.82 -2.94
CA ALA A 112 -9.02 0.31 -2.22
C ALA A 112 -9.41 1.67 -2.82
N ILE A 113 -9.76 1.69 -4.11
CA ILE A 113 -10.22 2.90 -4.80
C ILE A 113 -11.56 3.35 -4.22
N GLU A 114 -12.55 2.46 -4.20
CA GLU A 114 -13.85 2.77 -3.60
C GLU A 114 -13.70 3.10 -2.11
N MET A 115 -12.88 2.33 -1.40
CA MET A 115 -12.57 2.57 0.01
C MET A 115 -12.04 3.99 0.24
N PHE A 116 -11.12 4.48 -0.59
CA PHE A 116 -10.59 5.85 -0.52
C PHE A 116 -11.68 6.89 -0.86
N LEU A 117 -12.43 6.70 -1.94
CA LEU A 117 -13.45 7.65 -2.40
C LEU A 117 -14.59 7.87 -1.40
N GLN A 118 -14.94 6.83 -0.64
CA GLN A 118 -16.00 6.91 0.37
C GLN A 118 -15.59 7.72 1.61
N GLN A 119 -14.30 7.97 1.85
CA GLN A 119 -13.86 8.71 3.02
C GLN A 119 -14.20 10.19 2.91
N LYS A 120 -14.87 10.72 3.93
CA LYS A 120 -15.26 12.15 4.00
C LYS A 120 -14.07 13.07 4.31
N GLN A 121 -13.02 12.54 4.91
CA GLN A 121 -11.84 13.31 5.32
C GLN A 121 -10.94 13.71 4.16
N PHE A 122 -11.03 13.03 3.01
CA PHE A 122 -10.25 13.36 1.82
C PHE A 122 -11.00 14.39 0.97
N SER A 123 -10.28 15.45 0.57
CA SER A 123 -10.85 16.50 -0.27
C SER A 123 -11.16 15.97 -1.67
N ASN A 124 -12.00 16.70 -2.43
CA ASN A 124 -12.24 16.37 -3.83
C ASN A 124 -10.95 16.39 -4.67
N GLU A 125 -10.00 17.27 -4.32
CA GLU A 125 -8.71 17.33 -5.01
C GLU A 125 -7.84 16.10 -4.70
N ASP A 126 -7.84 15.62 -3.45
CA ASP A 126 -7.14 14.37 -3.09
C ASP A 126 -7.72 13.17 -3.85
N LYS A 127 -9.06 13.06 -3.88
CA LYS A 127 -9.77 12.01 -4.63
C LYS A 127 -9.48 12.08 -6.12
N LYS A 128 -9.44 13.28 -6.69
CA LYS A 128 -9.10 13.49 -8.11
C LYS A 128 -7.68 13.03 -8.42
N LYS A 129 -6.69 13.43 -7.62
CA LYS A 129 -5.28 12.98 -7.79
C LYS A 129 -5.15 11.47 -7.64
N PHE A 130 -5.83 10.90 -6.65
CA PHE A 130 -5.86 9.46 -6.42
C PHE A 130 -6.41 8.70 -7.63
N LEU A 131 -7.54 9.15 -8.18
CA LEU A 131 -8.11 8.57 -9.39
C LEU A 131 -7.23 8.73 -10.62
N GLN A 132 -6.57 9.88 -10.78
CA GLN A 132 -5.61 10.12 -11.86
C GLN A 132 -4.42 9.16 -11.77
N TYR A 133 -3.89 8.94 -10.57
CA TYR A 133 -2.84 7.97 -10.33
C TYR A 133 -3.33 6.54 -10.63
N ALA A 134 -4.45 6.12 -10.04
CA ALA A 134 -5.03 4.80 -10.26
C ALA A 134 -5.28 4.52 -11.74
N LYS A 135 -5.72 5.52 -12.52
CA LYS A 135 -5.89 5.40 -13.98
C LYS A 135 -4.55 5.23 -14.70
N LYS A 136 -3.50 5.94 -14.29
CA LYS A 136 -2.16 5.83 -14.88
C LYS A 136 -1.57 4.43 -14.70
N ILE A 137 -1.86 3.77 -13.58
CA ILE A 137 -1.25 2.49 -13.20
C ILE A 137 -2.22 1.30 -13.27
N SER A 138 -3.40 1.45 -13.88
CA SER A 138 -4.46 0.44 -13.82
C SER A 138 -4.00 -0.96 -14.27
N ASP A 139 -3.08 -1.02 -15.22
CA ASP A 139 -2.58 -2.28 -15.78
C ASP A 139 -1.74 -3.08 -14.78
N ILE A 140 -1.04 -2.40 -13.87
CA ILE A 140 -0.13 -3.01 -12.89
C ILE A 140 -0.77 -3.20 -11.50
N LEU A 141 -2.06 -2.86 -11.34
CA LEU A 141 -2.85 -3.13 -10.12
C LEU A 141 -3.36 -4.58 -10.03
N PHE A 142 -2.90 -5.45 -10.92
CA PHE A 142 -3.26 -6.86 -10.98
C PHE A 142 -1.99 -7.70 -10.86
N MET A 143 -2.02 -8.76 -10.06
CA MET A 143 -0.91 -9.70 -9.99
C MET A 143 -0.68 -10.37 -11.35
N GLU A 144 0.58 -10.53 -11.70
CA GLU A 144 1.07 -11.32 -12.83
C GLU A 144 1.74 -12.60 -12.32
N ASP A 145 2.08 -13.53 -13.22
CA ASP A 145 2.61 -14.84 -12.83
C ASP A 145 3.90 -14.73 -11.99
N LEU A 146 4.78 -13.78 -12.33
CA LEU A 146 6.00 -13.51 -11.56
C LEU A 146 5.71 -13.07 -10.12
N ASP A 147 4.65 -12.28 -9.89
CA ASP A 147 4.28 -11.89 -8.53
C ASP A 147 3.88 -13.11 -7.71
N LEU A 148 3.24 -14.11 -8.32
CA LEU A 148 2.78 -15.31 -7.63
C LEU A 148 3.92 -16.25 -7.24
N GLU A 149 5.00 -16.27 -8.02
CA GLU A 149 6.20 -17.08 -7.75
C GLU A 149 6.91 -16.61 -6.48
N ASP A 150 6.93 -15.31 -6.21
CA ASP A 150 7.60 -14.72 -5.06
C ASP A 150 6.79 -14.83 -3.74
N LEU A 151 5.48 -15.13 -3.82
CA LEU A 151 4.57 -15.25 -2.67
C LEU A 151 4.57 -16.67 -2.06
N ASP A 152 5.77 -17.18 -1.78
CA ASP A 152 6.04 -18.57 -1.38
C ASP A 152 6.21 -18.76 0.14
N GLY A 153 6.24 -17.69 0.91
CA GLY A 153 6.49 -17.71 2.36
C GLY A 153 7.96 -17.74 2.76
N ASN A 154 8.88 -17.85 1.79
CA ASN A 154 10.34 -17.76 2.01
C ASN A 154 10.85 -16.39 1.57
N TYR A 155 10.55 -15.98 0.33
CA TYR A 155 10.96 -14.69 -0.19
C TYR A 155 10.01 -13.58 0.29
N PHE A 156 8.72 -13.71 -0.02
CA PHE A 156 7.65 -12.85 0.49
C PHE A 156 6.57 -13.67 1.19
N VAL A 157 5.61 -12.97 1.82
CA VAL A 157 4.46 -13.58 2.49
C VAL A 157 3.77 -14.60 1.60
N HIS A 158 3.46 -15.77 2.16
CA HIS A 158 2.72 -16.80 1.44
C HIS A 158 1.31 -16.30 1.06
N LYS A 159 0.88 -16.59 -0.17
CA LYS A 159 -0.44 -16.18 -0.70
C LYS A 159 -1.64 -16.51 0.20
N ASP A 160 -1.57 -17.59 0.98
CA ASP A 160 -2.64 -17.96 1.91
C ASP A 160 -2.86 -16.93 3.02
N ILE A 161 -1.80 -16.23 3.45
CA ILE A 161 -1.92 -15.14 4.43
C ILE A 161 -2.64 -13.95 3.79
N LEU A 162 -2.30 -13.61 2.54
CA LEU A 162 -2.99 -12.56 1.79
C LEU A 162 -4.48 -12.87 1.63
N GLU A 163 -4.83 -14.09 1.20
CA GLU A 163 -6.22 -14.49 1.05
C GLU A 163 -6.96 -14.49 2.40
N LYS A 164 -6.34 -14.97 3.47
CA LYS A 164 -6.92 -14.91 4.81
C LYS A 164 -7.19 -13.46 5.26
N THR A 165 -6.23 -12.56 5.08
CA THR A 165 -6.40 -11.14 5.42
C THR A 165 -7.48 -10.49 4.56
N ARG A 166 -7.54 -10.77 3.26
CA ARG A 166 -8.61 -10.31 2.36
C ARG A 166 -9.97 -10.76 2.86
N LEU A 167 -10.16 -12.04 3.20
CA LEU A 167 -11.43 -12.56 3.69
C LEU A 167 -11.87 -11.88 5.00
N ILE A 168 -10.94 -11.57 5.90
CA ILE A 168 -11.23 -10.81 7.12
C ILE A 168 -11.73 -9.40 6.76
N LEU A 169 -11.04 -8.68 5.87
CA LEU A 169 -11.46 -7.34 5.44
C LEU A 169 -12.85 -7.35 4.78
N LEU A 170 -13.12 -8.30 3.89
CA LEU A 170 -14.40 -8.43 3.19
C LEU A 170 -15.55 -8.81 4.14
N SER A 171 -15.27 -9.53 5.23
CA SER A 171 -16.28 -9.92 6.22
C SER A 171 -16.97 -8.71 6.89
N THR A 172 -16.32 -7.54 6.90
CA THR A 172 -16.86 -6.31 7.48
C THR A 172 -17.98 -5.67 6.67
N GLN A 173 -18.13 -6.07 5.39
CA GLN A 173 -19.03 -5.45 4.39
C GLN A 173 -18.77 -3.96 4.12
N LYS A 174 -17.73 -3.36 4.70
CA LYS A 174 -17.31 -1.98 4.46
C LYS A 174 -16.27 -1.87 3.35
N VAL A 175 -15.60 -2.97 3.05
CA VAL A 175 -14.63 -3.11 1.96
C VAL A 175 -15.22 -4.07 0.93
N SER A 176 -15.21 -3.66 -0.33
CA SER A 176 -15.66 -4.49 -1.44
C SER A 176 -14.48 -5.18 -2.11
N ASP A 177 -14.77 -6.30 -2.77
CA ASP A 177 -13.81 -7.01 -3.60
C ASP A 177 -13.49 -6.23 -4.87
N LEU A 178 -12.24 -6.30 -5.37
CA LEU A 178 -11.88 -5.71 -6.66
C LEU A 178 -12.34 -6.64 -7.80
N LYS A 179 -13.63 -6.51 -8.14
CA LYS A 179 -14.32 -7.37 -9.13
C LYS A 179 -14.03 -7.04 -10.59
N TYR A 180 -13.33 -5.95 -10.84
CA TYR A 180 -13.02 -5.50 -12.20
C TYR A 180 -11.90 -6.32 -12.80
N ASN A 181 -11.98 -6.61 -14.10
CA ASN A 181 -10.80 -6.87 -14.92
C ASN A 181 -10.10 -5.54 -15.31
N ARG A 182 -8.98 -5.61 -16.04
CA ARG A 182 -8.17 -4.42 -16.41
C ARG A 182 -9.01 -3.37 -17.17
N ASP A 183 -9.74 -3.78 -18.21
CA ASP A 183 -10.55 -2.88 -19.04
C ASP A 183 -11.72 -2.26 -18.26
N GLU A 184 -12.39 -3.07 -17.44
CA GLU A 184 -13.49 -2.62 -16.59
C GLU A 184 -13.02 -1.61 -15.55
N LEU A 185 -11.83 -1.82 -14.97
CA LEU A 185 -11.25 -0.89 -14.01
C LEU A 185 -10.93 0.44 -14.67
N GLN A 186 -10.33 0.42 -15.87
CA GLN A 186 -10.02 1.63 -16.62
C GLN A 186 -11.29 2.43 -16.92
N LYS A 187 -12.35 1.75 -17.38
CA LYS A 187 -13.65 2.39 -17.65
C LYS A 187 -14.26 2.99 -16.38
N TYR A 188 -14.26 2.24 -15.28
CA TYR A 188 -14.74 2.73 -13.98
C TYR A 188 -14.00 4.00 -13.55
N LEU A 189 -12.67 4.02 -13.63
CA LEU A 189 -11.84 5.16 -13.27
C LEU A 189 -12.13 6.38 -14.15
N GLU A 190 -12.39 6.20 -15.44
CA GLU A 190 -12.80 7.28 -16.34
C GLU A 190 -14.16 7.88 -15.98
N GLU A 191 -15.13 7.05 -15.61
CA GLU A 191 -16.44 7.50 -15.15
C GLU A 191 -16.33 8.29 -13.85
N GLN A 192 -15.56 7.80 -12.88
CA GLN A 192 -15.32 8.52 -11.63
C GLN A 192 -14.61 9.85 -11.86
N LEU A 193 -13.61 9.91 -12.73
CA LEU A 193 -12.90 11.16 -13.03
C LEU A 193 -13.78 12.22 -13.69
N LYS A 194 -14.78 11.83 -14.50
CA LYS A 194 -15.74 12.78 -15.09
C LYS A 194 -16.53 13.52 -14.02
N PHE A 195 -16.94 12.83 -12.95
CA PHE A 195 -17.66 13.43 -11.82
C PHE A 195 -16.88 14.56 -11.13
N PHE A 196 -15.55 14.47 -11.07
CA PHE A 196 -14.69 15.50 -10.46
C PHE A 196 -14.24 16.62 -11.43
N ASN A 197 -14.65 16.55 -12.70
CA ASN A 197 -14.35 17.55 -13.72
C ASN A 197 -15.58 18.40 -14.11
N THR A 198 -16.77 18.03 -13.63
CA THR A 198 -18.02 18.81 -13.69
C THR A 198 -18.16 19.69 -12.47
#